data_AF-A0A1W9VRT9-F1
#
_entry.id   AF-A0A1W9VRT9-F1
#
_cell.length_a   1.000
_cell.length_b   1.000
_cell.length_c   1.000
_cell.angle_alpha   90.00
_cell.angle_beta   90.00
_cell.angle_gamma   90.00
#
_symmetry.space_group_name_H-M   'P 1'
#
loop_
_entity.id
_entity.type
_entity.pdbx_description
1 polymer ?
#
loop_
_entity_poly.entity_id
_entity_poly.type
_entity_poly.pdbx_seq_one_letter_code
_entity_poly.pdbx_strand_id
1 'polypeptide(L)'
;FFKNNQILRNFHSKNIQIAKKKFDSLKMTPKERKIYESYLKNIMVERSTIETLREEGREEGKQQTAIKNALNALKLGIDVGTVSKITGLSLEAVQQLKA
;
A
#
# COMPACT_ATOMS: atom_id res chain seq x y z
N PHE A 1 -42.82 -11.97 -21.91
CA PHE A 1 -42.36 -12.75 -20.76
C PHE A 1 -40.89 -13.13 -20.94
N PHE A 2 -39.96 -12.34 -20.41
CA PHE A 2 -38.54 -12.72 -20.40
C PHE A 2 -38.29 -13.68 -19.23
N LYS A 3 -38.58 -14.97 -19.46
CA LYS A 3 -38.10 -16.06 -18.62
C LYS A 3 -36.62 -16.19 -18.90
N ASN A 4 -35.76 -15.69 -18.00
CA ASN A 4 -34.41 -16.19 -17.70
C ASN A 4 -33.76 -15.23 -16.69
N ASN A 5 -34.28 -15.23 -15.46
CA ASN A 5 -33.80 -14.44 -14.34
C ASN A 5 -32.58 -15.10 -13.65
N GLN A 6 -31.62 -15.59 -14.42
CA GLN A 6 -30.38 -16.16 -13.92
C GLN A 6 -29.21 -15.49 -14.61
N ILE A 7 -28.46 -14.68 -13.86
CA ILE A 7 -27.15 -14.20 -14.29
C ILE A 7 -26.28 -15.45 -14.51
N LEU A 8 -25.87 -15.67 -15.77
CA LEU A 8 -24.98 -16.76 -16.17
C LEU A 8 -23.80 -16.84 -15.19
N ARG A 9 -23.66 -18.00 -14.52
CA ARG A 9 -22.73 -18.26 -13.41
C ARG A 9 -21.24 -18.02 -13.74
N ASN A 10 -20.88 -17.79 -15.01
CA ASN A 10 -19.50 -17.79 -15.49
C ASN A 10 -18.91 -16.41 -15.82
N PHE A 11 -19.61 -15.32 -15.52
CA PHE A 11 -19.05 -13.98 -15.70
C PHE A 11 -18.14 -13.56 -14.53
N HIS A 12 -16.84 -13.79 -14.69
CA HIS A 12 -15.80 -13.46 -13.71
C HIS A 12 -15.29 -12.01 -13.79
N SER A 13 -15.92 -11.14 -14.58
CA SER A 13 -15.46 -9.76 -14.67
C SER A 13 -15.69 -9.03 -13.33
N LYS A 14 -14.68 -8.28 -12.88
CA LYS A 14 -14.69 -7.51 -11.63
C LYS A 14 -15.98 -6.67 -11.47
N ASN A 15 -16.48 -6.15 -12.59
CA ASN A 15 -17.67 -5.31 -12.65
C ASN A 15 -18.98 -6.09 -12.44
N ILE A 16 -19.09 -7.33 -12.92
CA ILE A 16 -20.28 -8.18 -12.70
C ILE A 16 -20.34 -8.68 -11.26
N GLN A 17 -19.19 -8.96 -10.64
CA GLN A 17 -19.13 -9.29 -9.21
C GLN A 17 -19.54 -8.10 -8.32
N ILE A 18 -19.14 -6.88 -8.69
CA ILE A 18 -19.56 -5.65 -8.01
C ILE A 18 -21.06 -5.42 -8.17
N ALA A 19 -21.60 -5.61 -9.37
CA ALA A 19 -23.05 -5.47 -9.64
C ALA A 19 -23.88 -6.51 -8.87
N LYS A 20 -23.40 -7.77 -8.79
CA LYS A 20 -24.04 -8.83 -8.01
C LYS A 20 -24.03 -8.52 -6.51
N LYS A 21 -22.89 -8.10 -5.96
CA LYS A 21 -22.78 -7.66 -4.55
C LYS A 21 -23.72 -6.50 -4.22
N LYS A 22 -23.81 -5.50 -5.11
CA LYS A 22 -24.75 -4.38 -4.98
C LYS A 22 -26.21 -4.85 -5.04
N PHE A 23 -26.54 -5.72 -5.99
CA PHE A 23 -27.89 -6.27 -6.13
C PHE A 23 -28.32 -7.12 -4.92
N ASP A 24 -27.42 -7.94 -4.39
CA ASP A 24 -27.69 -8.74 -3.19
C ASP A 24 -27.84 -7.83 -1.95
N SER A 25 -27.06 -6.75 -1.84
CA SER A 25 -27.19 -5.77 -0.74
C SER A 25 -28.54 -5.03 -0.69
N LEU A 26 -29.20 -4.87 -1.85
CA LEU A 26 -30.55 -4.28 -1.94
C LEU A 26 -31.64 -5.24 -1.47
N LYS A 27 -31.37 -6.56 -1.41
CA LYS A 27 -32.29 -7.59 -0.92
C LYS A 27 -32.03 -8.00 0.53
N MET A 28 -30.97 -7.46 1.16
CA MET A 28 -30.61 -7.79 2.54
C MET A 28 -31.55 -7.14 3.55
N THR A 29 -31.86 -7.90 4.61
CA THR A 29 -32.46 -7.36 5.83
C THR A 29 -31.49 -6.40 6.53
N PRO A 30 -31.96 -5.49 7.41
CA PRO A 30 -31.08 -4.57 8.15
C PRO A 30 -29.95 -5.28 8.91
N LYS A 31 -30.19 -6.49 9.42
CA LYS A 31 -29.19 -7.31 10.12
C LYS A 31 -28.11 -7.82 9.17
N GLU A 32 -28.48 -8.35 8.02
CA GLU A 32 -27.54 -8.83 7.01
C GLU A 32 -26.72 -7.70 6.41
N ARG A 33 -27.33 -6.53 6.18
CA ARG A 33 -26.63 -5.34 5.72
C ARG A 33 -25.54 -4.92 6.71
N LYS A 34 -25.84 -4.88 8.01
CA LYS A 34 -24.85 -4.55 9.05
C LYS A 34 -23.68 -5.54 9.08
N ILE A 35 -23.94 -6.84 8.91
CA ILE A 35 -22.88 -7.86 8.83
C ILE A 35 -22.02 -7.64 7.58
N TYR A 36 -22.65 -7.37 6.44
CA TYR A 36 -21.96 -7.12 5.18
C TYR A 36 -21.10 -5.85 5.20
N GLU A 37 -21.61 -4.76 5.79
CA GLU A 37 -20.86 -3.52 6.00
C GLU A 37 -19.65 -3.73 6.91
N SER A 38 -19.81 -4.49 7.99
CA SER A 38 -18.69 -4.86 8.89
C SER A 38 -17.62 -5.66 8.14
N TYR A 39 -18.02 -6.62 7.31
CA TYR A 39 -17.11 -7.38 6.47
C TYR A 39 -16.35 -6.50 5.47
N LEU A 40 -17.05 -5.57 4.79
CA LEU A 40 -16.40 -4.62 3.88
C LEU A 40 -15.42 -3.70 4.61
N LYS A 41 -15.81 -3.21 5.79
CA LYS A 41 -14.94 -2.39 6.64
C LYS A 41 -13.66 -3.13 6.98
N ASN A 42 -13.74 -4.39 7.39
CA ASN A 42 -12.57 -5.21 7.72
C ASN A 42 -11.63 -5.36 6.52
N ILE A 43 -12.15 -5.64 5.33
CA ILE A 43 -11.33 -5.72 4.10
C ILE A 43 -10.66 -4.38 3.79
N MET A 44 -11.38 -3.27 3.93
CA MET A 44 -10.81 -1.94 3.67
C MET A 44 -9.69 -1.61 4.66
N VAL A 45 -9.89 -1.91 5.95
CA VAL A 45 -8.87 -1.73 6.98
C VAL A 45 -7.65 -2.59 6.67
N GLU A 46 -7.82 -3.88 6.39
CA GLU A 46 -6.71 -4.78 6.07
C GLU A 46 -5.90 -4.29 4.87
N ARG A 47 -6.58 -3.84 3.80
CA ARG A 47 -5.91 -3.27 2.62
C ARG A 47 -5.14 -2.00 2.96
N SER A 48 -5.76 -1.09 3.68
CA SER A 48 -5.11 0.15 4.11
C SER A 48 -3.88 -0.14 4.97
N THR A 49 -3.98 -1.09 5.89
CA THR A 49 -2.85 -1.52 6.73
C THR A 49 -1.72 -2.06 5.86
N ILE A 50 -2.01 -2.93 4.89
CA ILE A 50 -0.99 -3.48 3.99
C ILE A 50 -0.33 -2.38 3.13
N GLU A 51 -1.11 -1.42 2.64
CA GLU A 51 -0.59 -0.29 1.87
C GLU A 51 0.34 0.57 2.72
N THR A 52 -0.06 0.92 3.95
CA THR A 52 0.78 1.65 4.90
C THR A 52 2.08 0.90 5.19
N LEU A 53 2.01 -0.39 5.54
CA LEU A 53 3.21 -1.18 5.86
C LEU A 53 4.17 -1.30 4.67
N ARG A 54 3.65 -1.38 3.44
CA ARG A 54 4.50 -1.40 2.23
C ARG A 54 5.18 -0.06 2.00
N GLU A 55 4.48 1.04 2.21
CA GLU A 55 5.05 2.37 2.04
C GLU A 55 6.10 2.66 3.10
N GLU A 56 5.84 2.32 4.36
CA GLU A 56 6.81 2.40 5.46
C GLU A 56 8.06 1.57 5.13
N GLY A 57 7.91 0.30 4.75
CA GLY A 57 9.05 -0.54 4.38
C GLY A 57 9.83 -0.02 3.18
N ARG A 58 9.17 0.65 2.23
CA ARG A 58 9.83 1.30 1.08
C ARG A 58 10.66 2.51 1.51
N GLU A 59 10.12 3.35 2.39
CA GLU A 59 10.83 4.52 2.92
C GLU A 59 12.00 4.10 3.83
N GLU A 60 11.81 3.10 4.69
CA GLU A 60 12.90 2.51 5.48
C GLU A 60 14.02 1.97 4.59
N GLY A 61 13.67 1.21 3.54
CA GLY A 61 14.64 0.67 2.59
C GLY A 61 15.44 1.75 1.84
N LYS A 62 14.78 2.84 1.46
CA LYS A 62 15.46 4.01 0.86
C LYS A 62 16.42 4.66 1.86
N GLN A 63 15.98 4.89 3.09
CA GLN A 63 16.82 5.50 4.13
C GLN A 63 18.04 4.63 4.44
N GLN A 64 17.84 3.32 4.65
CA GLN A 64 18.93 2.37 4.88
C GLN A 64 19.94 2.35 3.71
N THR A 65 19.43 2.36 2.47
CA THR A 65 20.28 2.39 1.28
C THR A 65 21.06 3.71 1.17
N ALA A 66 20.42 4.85 1.45
CA ALA A 66 21.07 6.16 1.45
C ALA A 66 22.21 6.21 2.48
N ILE A 67 21.96 5.73 3.70
CA ILE A 67 22.97 5.66 4.77
C ILE A 67 24.12 4.74 4.37
N LYS A 68 23.83 3.53 3.87
CA LYS A 68 24.86 2.58 3.41
C LYS A 68 25.74 3.17 2.32
N ASN A 69 25.13 3.83 1.33
CA ASN A 69 25.85 4.48 0.25
C ASN A 69 26.70 5.65 0.75
N ALA A 70 26.18 6.45 1.69
CA ALA A 70 26.93 7.54 2.31
C ALA A 70 28.17 7.02 3.05
N LEU A 71 28.01 5.97 3.87
CA LEU A 71 29.14 5.34 4.57
C LEU A 71 30.20 4.81 3.61
N ASN A 72 29.79 4.15 2.53
CA ASN A 72 30.72 3.64 1.52
C ASN A 72 31.45 4.78 0.80
N ALA A 73 30.75 5.85 0.45
CA ALA A 73 31.34 7.02 -0.19
C ALA A 73 32.37 7.73 0.72
N LEU A 74 32.03 7.90 2.01
CA LEU A 74 32.94 8.46 3.01
C LEU A 74 34.19 7.59 3.19
N LYS A 75 34.05 6.25 3.21
CA LYS A 75 35.18 5.31 3.27
C LYS A 75 36.10 5.41 2.05
N LEU A 76 35.57 5.82 0.89
CA LEU A 76 36.34 6.08 -0.33
C LEU A 76 36.97 7.49 -0.35
N GLY A 77 36.80 8.28 0.72
CA GLY A 77 37.37 9.62 0.83
C GLY A 77 36.59 10.71 0.08
N ILE A 78 35.36 10.43 -0.35
CA ILE A 78 34.49 11.44 -0.96
C ILE A 78 34.08 12.47 0.11
N ASP A 79 34.09 13.76 -0.24
CA ASP A 79 33.77 14.82 0.70
C ASP A 79 32.30 14.81 1.13
N VAL A 80 32.04 15.26 2.36
CA VAL A 80 30.72 15.28 3.00
C VAL A 80 29.68 16.04 2.17
N GLY A 81 30.08 17.13 1.51
CA GLY A 81 29.18 17.94 0.69
C GLY A 81 28.71 17.18 -0.55
N THR A 82 29.61 16.51 -1.24
CA THR A 82 29.28 15.65 -2.38
C THR A 82 28.44 14.44 -1.95
N VAL A 83 28.77 13.79 -0.84
CA VAL A 83 27.99 12.67 -0.31
C VAL A 83 26.55 13.10 0.03
N SER A 84 26.37 14.25 0.67
CA SER A 84 25.04 14.79 0.99
C SER A 84 24.21 15.02 -0.28
N LYS A 85 24.80 15.64 -1.32
CA LYS A 85 24.10 15.90 -2.59
C LYS A 85 23.68 14.61 -3.31
N ILE A 86 24.53 13.57 -3.30
CA ILE A 86 24.26 12.32 -4.02
C ILE A 86 23.26 11.45 -3.27
N THR A 87 23.36 11.38 -1.94
CA THR A 87 22.51 10.49 -1.11
C THR A 87 21.20 11.13 -0.68
N GLY A 88 21.06 12.45 -0.81
CA GLY A 88 19.89 13.21 -0.35
C GLY A 88 19.81 13.36 1.18
N LEU A 89 20.84 12.91 1.90
CA LEU A 89 20.95 13.12 3.35
C LEU A 89 21.40 14.56 3.65
N SER A 90 20.99 15.09 4.81
CA SER A 90 21.47 16.39 5.27
C SER A 90 22.98 16.33 5.56
N LEU A 91 23.65 17.48 5.47
CA LEU A 91 25.07 17.58 5.82
C LEU A 91 25.33 17.09 7.25
N GLU A 92 24.45 17.44 8.18
CA GLU A 92 24.52 17.00 9.58
C GLU A 92 24.43 15.47 9.71
N ALA A 93 23.50 14.83 9.00
CA ALA A 93 23.37 13.38 9.02
C ALA A 93 24.63 12.69 8.45
N VAL A 94 25.18 13.19 7.34
CA VAL A 94 26.42 12.65 6.77
C VAL A 94 27.61 12.89 7.69
N GLN A 95 27.67 14.02 8.38
CA GLN A 95 28.72 14.33 9.35
C GLN A 95 28.67 13.37 10.54
N GLN A 96 27.47 13.03 11.03
CA GLN A 96 27.28 12.05 12.10
C GLN A 96 27.71 10.64 11.68
N LEU A 97 27.59 10.28 10.39
CA LEU A 97 28.07 8.98 9.87
C LEU A 97 29.61 8.88 9.79
N LYS A 98 30.31 10.01 9.86
CA LYS A 98 31.78 10.07 9.84
C LYS A 98 32.40 9.93 11.25
N ALA A 99 31.63 10.27 12.29
CA ALA A 99 32.07 10.22 13.70
C ALA A 99 32.29 8.77 14.16
#